data_AF-A0A5S3VY71-F1
#
_entry.id   AF-A0A5S3VY71-F1
#
_cell.length_a   1.000
_cell.length_b   1.000
_cell.length_c   1.000
_cell.angle_alpha   90.00
_cell.angle_beta   90.00
_cell.angle_gamma   90.00
#
_symmetry.space_group_name_H-M   'P 1'
#
loop_
_entity.id
_entity.type
_entity.pdbx_description
1 polymer ?
#
loop_
_entity_poly.entity_id
_entity_poly.type
_entity_poly.pdbx_seq_one_letter_code
_entity_poly.pdbx_strand_id
1 'polypeptide(L)'
;NLGNPGCVAHMFDHFAILGFAGDDDESVLEALMMADVDVTDVEVEDGQVSVFAPHTEYFKAKTALTEAFEGITFEVDEITWV
;
A
#
# COMPACT_ATOMS: atom_id res chain seq x y z
N ASN A 1 -10.58 33.97 -3.00
CA ASN A 1 -11.74 33.07 -3.02
C ASN A 1 -11.21 31.73 -2.49
N LEU A 2 -11.31 31.52 -1.18
CA LEU A 2 -10.74 30.37 -0.46
C LEU A 2 -11.82 29.31 -0.33
N GLY A 3 -11.44 28.06 -0.65
CA GLY A 3 -12.11 26.86 -0.17
C GLY A 3 -13.30 26.41 -1.00
N ASN A 4 -13.03 25.57 -2.00
CA ASN A 4 -13.98 24.53 -2.38
C ASN A 4 -13.55 23.24 -1.64
N PRO A 5 -14.12 22.89 -0.47
CA PRO A 5 -13.96 21.57 0.10
C PRO A 5 -14.88 20.62 -0.66
N GLY A 6 -14.44 20.25 -1.86
CA GLY A 6 -15.13 19.28 -2.70
C GLY A 6 -14.23 18.08 -2.91
N CYS A 7 -14.57 16.97 -2.24
CA CYS A 7 -14.16 15.60 -2.54
C CYS A 7 -12.84 15.09 -1.92
N VAL A 8 -12.71 15.07 -0.59
CA VAL A 8 -11.81 14.10 0.08
C VAL A 8 -12.53 13.56 1.33
N ALA A 9 -13.69 12.96 1.11
CA ALA A 9 -14.38 12.15 2.11
C ALA A 9 -14.92 10.93 1.38
N HIS A 10 -14.78 9.75 1.99
CA HIS A 10 -15.47 8.50 1.65
C HIS A 10 -14.75 7.50 0.74
N MET A 11 -13.46 7.23 0.98
CA MET A 11 -12.97 5.84 0.88
C MET A 11 -12.37 5.44 2.22
N PHE A 12 -13.10 5.69 3.30
CA PHE A 12 -12.77 5.12 4.61
C PHE A 12 -13.29 3.68 4.66
N ASP A 13 -12.77 2.83 3.77
CA ASP A 13 -12.78 1.39 3.97
C ASP A 13 -11.47 1.07 4.68
N HIS A 14 -11.50 0.15 5.66
CA HIS A 14 -10.31 -0.12 6.48
C HIS A 14 -9.13 -0.55 5.60
N PHE A 15 -8.10 0.29 5.55
CA PHE A 15 -6.90 0.04 4.75
C PHE A 15 -5.74 -0.43 5.63
N ALA A 16 -5.05 -1.44 5.11
CA ALA A 16 -3.68 -1.77 5.44
C ALA A 16 -2.76 -0.85 4.64
N ILE A 17 -1.80 -0.26 5.35
CA ILE A 17 -0.75 0.57 4.76
C ILE A 17 0.59 -0.11 5.05
N LEU A 18 1.28 -0.53 3.99
CA LEU A 18 2.60 -1.12 4.06
C LEU A 18 3.58 -0.21 3.31
N GLY A 19 4.51 0.38 4.05
CA GLY A 19 5.52 1.27 3.49
C GLY A 19 6.92 0.71 3.66
N PHE A 20 7.73 0.77 2.61
CA PHE A 20 9.11 0.27 2.59
C PHE A 20 9.96 1.04 1.57
N ALA A 21 11.28 0.98 1.70
CA ALA A 21 12.18 1.62 0.76
C ALA A 21 12.12 0.94 -0.62
N GLY A 22 11.93 1.73 -1.68
CA GLY A 22 11.83 1.26 -3.06
C GLY A 22 11.48 2.40 -4.02
N ASP A 23 11.76 2.21 -5.30
CA ASP A 23 11.60 3.23 -6.34
C ASP A 23 10.79 2.75 -7.55
N ASP A 24 10.20 1.55 -7.45
CA ASP A 24 9.50 0.89 -8.56
C ASP A 24 8.12 0.39 -8.10
N ASP A 25 7.09 1.18 -8.39
CA ASP A 25 5.68 0.87 -8.14
C ASP A 25 5.17 -0.25 -9.05
N GLU A 26 5.63 -0.31 -10.31
CA GLU A 26 5.23 -1.35 -11.26
C GLU A 26 5.64 -2.75 -10.77
N SER A 27 6.89 -2.92 -10.35
CA SER A 27 7.38 -4.20 -9.81
C SER A 27 6.61 -4.63 -8.56
N VAL A 28 6.25 -3.68 -7.70
CA VAL A 28 5.49 -3.94 -6.46
C VAL A 28 4.05 -4.33 -6.79
N LEU A 29 3.41 -3.61 -7.70
CA LEU A 29 2.06 -3.90 -8.17
C LEU A 29 2.00 -5.29 -8.81
N GLU A 30 2.94 -5.62 -9.69
CA GLU A 30 3.02 -6.94 -10.33
C GLU A 30 3.21 -8.06 -9.30
N ALA A 31 4.10 -7.88 -8.31
CA ALA A 31 4.31 -8.87 -7.25
C ALA A 31 3.01 -9.13 -6.44
N LEU A 32 2.28 -8.09 -6.10
CA LEU A 32 1.00 -8.18 -5.38
C LEU A 32 -0.07 -8.87 -6.24
N MET A 33 -0.17 -8.52 -7.52
CA MET A 33 -1.11 -9.17 -8.45
C MET A 33 -0.78 -10.65 -8.66
N MET A 34 0.49 -11.01 -8.81
CA MET A 34 0.94 -12.41 -8.93
C MET A 34 0.62 -13.22 -7.67
N ALA A 35 0.66 -12.57 -6.51
CA ALA A 35 0.29 -13.17 -5.24
C ALA A 35 -1.22 -13.13 -4.96
N ASP A 36 -2.06 -12.72 -5.93
CA ASP A 36 -3.53 -12.65 -5.81
C ASP A 36 -3.99 -11.68 -4.72
N VAL A 37 -3.18 -10.66 -4.40
CA VAL A 37 -3.52 -9.63 -3.41
C VAL A 37 -4.42 -8.57 -4.06
N ASP A 38 -5.55 -8.27 -3.43
CA ASP A 38 -6.45 -7.19 -3.88
C ASP A 38 -5.90 -5.82 -3.46
N VAL A 39 -4.83 -5.39 -4.12
CA VAL A 39 -4.20 -4.08 -3.88
C VAL A 39 -5.08 -2.96 -4.44
N THR A 40 -5.29 -1.92 -3.64
CA THR A 40 -6.10 -0.75 -4.03
C THR A 40 -5.25 0.29 -4.73
N ASP A 41 -4.07 0.58 -4.19
CA ASP A 41 -3.14 1.53 -4.79
C ASP A 41 -1.70 1.25 -4.35
N VAL A 42 -0.74 1.71 -5.17
CA VAL A 42 0.69 1.68 -4.86
C VAL A 42 1.26 3.03 -5.25
N GLU A 43 1.79 3.75 -4.26
CA GLU A 43 2.43 5.05 -4.49
C GLU A 43 3.93 4.93 -4.23
N VAL A 44 4.73 5.64 -5.03
CA VAL A 44 6.17 5.81 -4.79
C VAL A 44 6.48 7.30 -4.68
N GLU A 45 7.00 7.70 -3.53
CA GLU A 45 7.41 9.07 -3.27
C GLU A 45 8.77 9.07 -2.57
N ASP A 46 9.72 9.89 -3.05
CA ASP A 46 11.05 10.07 -2.45
C ASP A 46 11.83 8.77 -2.15
N GLY A 47 11.65 7.71 -2.96
CA GLY A 47 12.32 6.42 -2.77
C GLY A 47 11.67 5.54 -1.69
N GLN A 48 10.42 5.84 -1.35
CA GLN A 48 9.58 5.06 -0.46
C GLN A 48 8.33 4.61 -1.21
N VAL A 49 8.10 3.30 -1.21
CA VAL A 49 6.87 2.68 -1.71
C VAL A 49 5.86 2.66 -0.57
N SER A 50 4.61 3.02 -0.85
CA SER A 50 3.45 2.91 0.04
C SER A 50 2.36 2.11 -0.64
N VAL A 51 2.06 0.93 -0.10
CA VAL A 51 1.03 0.02 -0.61
C VAL A 51 -0.23 0.18 0.22
N PHE A 52 -1.35 0.41 -0.47
CA PHE A 52 -2.68 0.51 0.11
C PHE A 52 -3.50 -0.70 -0.33
N ALA A 53 -3.97 -1.49 0.63
CA ALA A 53 -4.82 -2.66 0.38
C ALA A 53 -5.89 -2.81 1.46
N PRO A 54 -7.01 -3.49 1.22
CA PRO A 54 -7.99 -3.77 2.26
C PRO A 54 -7.34 -4.46 3.47
N HIS A 55 -7.79 -4.13 4.68
CA HIS A 55 -7.28 -4.76 5.90
C HIS A 55 -7.34 -6.30 5.91
N THR A 56 -8.27 -6.90 5.15
CA THR A 56 -8.37 -8.35 4.96
C THR A 56 -7.20 -8.94 4.17
N GLU A 57 -6.59 -8.13 3.30
CA GLU A 57 -5.44 -8.50 2.47
C GLU A 57 -4.10 -8.20 3.14
N TYR A 58 -4.09 -7.52 4.29
CA TYR A 58 -2.88 -7.12 5.02
C TYR A 58 -1.80 -8.22 5.09
N PHE A 59 -2.19 -9.40 5.57
CA PHE A 59 -1.24 -10.50 5.78
C PHE A 59 -0.73 -11.07 4.45
N LYS A 60 -1.60 -11.13 3.43
CA LYS A 60 -1.28 -11.62 2.09
C LYS A 60 -0.32 -10.66 1.40
N ALA A 61 -0.63 -9.36 1.42
CA ALA A 61 0.22 -8.30 0.90
C ALA A 61 1.62 -8.32 1.53
N LYS A 62 1.69 -8.34 2.87
CA LYS A 62 2.96 -8.40 3.59
C LYS A 62 3.79 -9.63 3.24
N THR A 63 3.13 -10.80 3.16
CA THR A 63 3.79 -12.06 2.79
C THR A 63 4.32 -11.99 1.36
N ALA A 64 3.48 -11.55 0.41
CA ALA A 64 3.84 -11.40 -1.00
C ALA A 64 5.05 -10.48 -1.18
N LEU A 65 5.05 -9.32 -0.52
CA LEU A 65 6.17 -8.37 -0.57
C LEU A 65 7.44 -8.95 0.06
N THR A 66 7.32 -9.72 1.14
CA THR A 66 8.47 -10.39 1.78
C THR A 66 9.04 -11.51 0.92
N GLU A 67 8.20 -12.22 0.17
CA GLU A 67 8.61 -13.29 -0.75
C GLU A 67 9.18 -12.74 -2.06
N ALA A 68 8.64 -11.62 -2.55
CA ALA A 68 9.09 -10.96 -3.78
C ALA A 68 10.39 -10.18 -3.60
N PHE A 69 10.56 -9.53 -2.44
CA PHE A 69 11.71 -8.68 -2.14
C PHE A 69 12.49 -9.22 -0.94
N GLU A 70 13.61 -9.90 -1.20
CA GLU A 70 14.47 -10.44 -0.15
C GLU A 70 15.08 -9.32 0.70
N GLY A 71 14.89 -9.37 2.01
CA GLY A 71 15.43 -8.37 2.94
C GLY A 71 14.62 -7.08 3.04
N ILE A 72 13.39 -7.06 2.51
CA ILE A 72 12.47 -5.93 2.70
C ILE A 72 12.30 -5.60 4.19
N THR A 73 12.36 -4.31 4.50
CA THR A 73 12.09 -3.79 5.85
C THR A 73 10.93 -2.82 5.73
N PHE A 74 9.80 -3.18 6.35
CA PHE A 74 8.64 -2.30 6.42
C PHE A 74 8.91 -1.20 7.44
N GLU A 75 8.96 0.04 6.96
CA GLU A 75 9.05 1.25 7.78
C GLU A 75 7.67 1.68 8.27
N VAL A 76 6.64 1.41 7.47
CA VAL A 76 5.23 1.62 7.82
C VAL A 76 4.53 0.27 7.74
N ASP A 77 3.86 -0.10 8.82
CA ASP A 77 3.15 -1.37 8.94
C ASP A 77 1.93 -1.16 9.85
N GLU A 78 0.89 -0.56 9.29
CA GLU A 78 -0.27 -0.11 10.06
C GLU A 78 -1.59 -0.56 9.43
N ILE A 79 -2.53 -0.98 10.29
CA ILE A 79 -3.93 -1.14 9.91
C ILE A 79 -4.67 0.04 10.54
N THR A 80 -5.16 0.95 9.70
CA THR A 80 -5.83 2.16 10.18
C THR A 80 -7.33 1.93 10.29
N TRP A 81 -7.89 2.35 11.42
CA TRP A 81 -9.33 2.38 11.71
C TRP A 81 -9.79 3.83 11.54
N VAL A 82 -10.54 4.09 10.48
CA VAL A 82 -11.11 5.39 10.14
C VAL A 82 -12.60 5.43 10.45
#